data_AF-A0A842TIP9-F1
#
_entry.id   AF-A0A842TIP9-F1
#
_cell.length_a   1.000
_cell.length_b   1.000
_cell.length_c   1.000
_cell.angle_alpha   90.00
_cell.angle_beta   90.00
_cell.angle_gamma   90.00
#
_symmetry.space_group_name_H-M   'P 1'
#
loop_
_entity.id
_entity.type
_entity.pdbx_description
1 polymer ?
#
loop_
_entity_poly.entity_id
_entity_poly.type
_entity_poly.pdbx_seq_one_letter_code
_entity_poly.pdbx_strand_id
1 'polypeptide(L)'
;MTKKIEEYQIGNESFLEFVNLNIYDNFDFISDIIEIDLGADLIDEMIGRYWYYSRTFRLRDIEFQLILSDNVGMSLTLLDENKSDMIILRQIADEILKIIKERSGRYKPVRRKPIRRRLVRTCTKCGSTISKILFEKTKGLCKECEKEEAKHEKFKKSIIIGSLLLIIFIVLLTIILYFQI
;
A
#
# COMPACT_ATOMS: atom_id res chain seq x y z
N MET A 1 17.89 -11.75 34.19
CA MET A 1 16.63 -11.89 33.41
C MET A 1 16.92 -12.74 32.20
N THR A 2 16.57 -14.03 32.25
CA THR A 2 16.62 -14.94 31.11
C THR A 2 15.64 -14.44 30.06
N LYS A 3 16.15 -13.92 28.94
CA LYS A 3 15.30 -13.63 27.77
C LYS A 3 14.62 -14.94 27.39
N LYS A 4 13.29 -14.94 27.36
CA LYS A 4 12.46 -16.04 26.84
C LYS A 4 13.08 -16.48 25.52
N ILE A 5 13.33 -17.78 25.38
CA ILE A 5 13.77 -18.35 24.11
C ILE A 5 12.63 -18.07 23.13
N GLU A 6 12.94 -17.42 22.02
CA GLU A 6 12.03 -17.32 20.88
C GLU A 6 11.83 -18.76 20.38
N GLU A 7 10.63 -19.28 20.64
CA GLU A 7 10.17 -20.62 20.26
C GLU A 7 9.30 -20.44 19.04
N TYR A 8 9.44 -21.26 18.00
CA TYR A 8 8.44 -21.29 16.94
C TYR A 8 7.44 -22.41 17.20
N GLN A 9 6.20 -22.20 16.79
CA GLN A 9 5.13 -23.20 16.88
C GLN A 9 4.64 -23.56 15.49
N ILE A 10 4.41 -24.85 15.26
CA ILE A 10 3.76 -25.32 14.05
C ILE A 10 2.27 -25.31 14.30
N GLY A 11 1.55 -24.55 13.48
CA GLY A 11 0.11 -24.44 13.55
C GLY A 11 -0.54 -24.99 12.30
N ASN A 12 -1.83 -25.29 12.44
CA ASN A 12 -2.71 -25.68 11.36
C ASN A 12 -4.02 -24.90 11.55
N GLU A 13 -4.30 -23.96 10.66
CA GLU A 13 -5.64 -23.39 10.50
C GLU A 13 -6.29 -24.06 9.30
N SER A 14 -7.62 -24.07 9.22
CA SER A 14 -8.48 -24.94 8.40
C SER A 14 -8.11 -25.18 6.92
N PHE A 15 -7.13 -24.47 6.37
CA PHE A 15 -6.61 -24.58 5.00
C PHE A 15 -5.09 -24.33 4.85
N LEU A 16 -4.30 -24.18 5.93
CA LEU A 16 -2.89 -23.74 5.83
C LEU A 16 -1.99 -24.31 6.94
N GLU A 17 -0.91 -24.99 6.55
CA GLU A 17 0.20 -25.34 7.44
C GLU A 17 1.21 -24.17 7.52
N PHE A 18 1.63 -23.80 8.73
CA PHE A 18 2.54 -22.67 8.93
C PHE A 18 3.50 -22.87 10.12
N VAL A 19 4.62 -22.14 10.06
CA VAL A 19 5.62 -22.04 11.12
C VAL A 19 5.53 -20.64 11.72
N ASN A 20 4.93 -20.51 12.90
CA ASN A 20 4.82 -19.25 13.63
C ASN A 20 6.11 -18.97 14.38
N LEU A 21 6.75 -17.82 14.13
CA LEU A 21 8.05 -17.47 14.69
C LEU A 21 7.99 -16.99 16.17
N ASN A 22 6.80 -16.75 16.75
CA ASN A 22 6.56 -16.14 18.08
C ASN A 22 7.54 -15.01 18.47
N ILE A 23 7.90 -14.16 17.51
CA ILE A 23 8.77 -13.00 17.70
C ILE A 23 7.93 -11.72 17.70
N TYR A 24 8.28 -10.81 18.61
CA TYR A 24 7.69 -9.46 18.68
C TYR A 24 8.51 -8.42 17.92
N ASP A 25 9.12 -8.85 16.81
CA ASP A 25 9.95 -8.00 15.95
C ASP A 25 9.13 -7.35 14.82
N ASN A 26 9.76 -6.39 14.12
CA ASN A 26 9.13 -5.72 12.99
C ASN A 26 9.11 -6.64 11.75
N PHE A 27 7.97 -6.73 11.07
CA PHE A 27 7.81 -7.47 9.82
C PHE A 27 8.89 -7.13 8.78
N ASP A 28 9.20 -5.83 8.62
CA ASP A 28 10.25 -5.39 7.69
C ASP A 28 11.63 -5.91 8.12
N PHE A 29 11.89 -6.03 9.42
CA PHE A 29 13.19 -6.53 9.90
C PHE A 29 13.37 -8.01 9.59
N ILE A 30 12.31 -8.81 9.71
CA ILE A 30 12.36 -10.23 9.38
C ILE A 30 12.43 -10.45 7.87
N SER A 31 11.72 -9.62 7.11
CA SER A 31 11.87 -9.57 5.65
C SER A 31 13.30 -9.26 5.24
N ASP A 32 13.95 -8.27 5.87
CA ASP A 32 15.35 -7.91 5.56
C ASP A 32 16.30 -9.08 5.86
N ILE A 33 16.06 -9.85 6.93
CA ILE A 33 16.83 -11.07 7.23
C ILE A 33 16.67 -12.09 6.11
N ILE A 34 15.44 -12.33 5.66
CA ILE A 34 15.16 -13.34 4.62
C ILE A 34 15.80 -12.92 3.28
N GLU A 35 15.63 -11.68 2.88
CA GLU A 35 16.15 -11.19 1.59
C GLU A 35 17.68 -11.07 1.60
N ILE A 36 18.25 -10.44 2.63
CA ILE A 36 19.67 -10.06 2.64
C ILE A 36 20.54 -11.17 3.25
N ASP A 37 20.19 -11.66 4.43
CA ASP A 37 21.03 -12.59 5.17
C ASP A 37 20.89 -14.02 4.69
N LEU A 38 19.67 -14.43 4.32
CA LEU A 38 19.43 -15.75 3.74
C LEU A 38 19.59 -15.76 2.21
N GLY A 39 19.62 -14.59 1.56
CA GLY A 39 19.79 -14.45 0.12
C GLY A 39 18.59 -14.96 -0.68
N ALA A 40 17.37 -14.77 -0.15
CA ALA A 40 16.15 -15.12 -0.87
C ALA A 40 15.73 -13.99 -1.82
N ASP A 41 15.25 -14.35 -3.00
CA ASP A 41 14.69 -13.40 -3.96
C ASP A 41 13.27 -13.00 -3.53
N LEU A 42 12.97 -11.70 -3.50
CA LEU A 42 11.61 -11.21 -3.29
C LEU A 42 10.82 -11.33 -4.60
N ILE A 43 9.78 -12.18 -4.61
CA ILE A 43 8.95 -12.43 -5.81
C ILE A 43 7.78 -11.46 -5.89
N ASP A 44 7.09 -11.27 -4.76
CA ASP A 44 5.86 -10.48 -4.69
C ASP A 44 5.68 -9.85 -3.31
N GLU A 45 5.08 -8.66 -3.29
CA GLU A 45 4.71 -7.95 -2.08
C GLU A 45 3.20 -7.67 -2.10
N MET A 46 2.46 -8.44 -1.32
CA MET A 46 1.03 -8.21 -1.11
C MET A 46 0.78 -7.47 0.21
N ILE A 47 0.50 -6.17 0.09
CA ILE A 47 -0.04 -5.38 1.20
C ILE A 47 -1.56 -5.58 1.22
N GLY A 48 -2.04 -6.54 2.00
CA GLY A 48 -3.46 -6.87 2.11
C GLY A 48 -4.31 -5.75 2.73
N ARG A 49 -5.59 -5.68 2.34
CA ARG A 49 -6.61 -4.90 3.07
C ARG A 49 -6.88 -5.62 4.41
N TYR A 50 -6.94 -4.85 5.51
CA TYR A 50 -7.28 -5.30 6.87
C TYR A 50 -6.26 -6.27 7.50
N TRP A 51 -5.19 -5.72 8.08
CA TRP A 51 -4.32 -6.39 9.07
C TRP A 51 -3.55 -7.63 8.62
N TYR A 52 -3.30 -7.74 7.31
CA TYR A 52 -2.57 -8.84 6.71
C TYR A 52 -1.41 -8.30 5.86
N TYR A 53 -0.17 -8.57 6.29
CA TYR A 53 1.04 -8.31 5.49
C TYR A 53 1.56 -9.64 4.99
N SER A 54 1.81 -9.76 3.68
CA SER A 54 2.54 -10.89 3.14
C SER A 54 3.62 -10.47 2.16
N ARG A 55 4.76 -11.15 2.23
CA ARG A 55 5.83 -11.08 1.23
C ARG A 55 6.17 -12.50 0.80
N THR A 56 6.19 -12.71 -0.50
CA THR A 56 6.55 -13.99 -1.10
C THR A 56 8.03 -13.96 -1.45
N PHE A 57 8.77 -14.95 -0.97
CA PHE A 57 10.18 -15.13 -1.24
C PHE A 57 10.43 -16.43 -1.99
N ARG A 58 11.47 -16.44 -2.81
CA ARG A 58 12.07 -17.64 -3.37
C ARG A 58 13.45 -17.83 -2.78
N LEU A 59 13.69 -18.96 -2.14
CA LEU A 59 15.05 -19.37 -1.78
C LEU A 59 15.39 -20.64 -2.55
N ARG A 60 16.28 -20.50 -3.55
CA ARG A 60 16.58 -21.55 -4.53
C ARG A 60 15.32 -21.91 -5.34
N ASP A 61 14.80 -23.13 -5.20
CA ASP A 61 13.64 -23.63 -5.92
C ASP A 61 12.35 -23.62 -5.07
N ILE A 62 12.39 -22.97 -3.90
CA ILE A 62 11.31 -23.04 -2.90
C ILE A 62 10.68 -21.68 -2.73
N GLU A 63 9.37 -21.61 -2.94
CA GLU A 63 8.58 -20.41 -2.70
C GLU A 63 7.83 -20.51 -1.38
N PHE A 64 7.97 -19.46 -0.58
CA PHE A 64 7.32 -19.36 0.72
C PHE A 64 6.90 -17.93 1.00
N GLN A 65 5.92 -17.77 1.88
CA GLN A 65 5.43 -16.47 2.30
C GLN A 65 5.78 -16.21 3.75
N LEU A 66 6.29 -15.02 4.03
CA LEU A 66 6.24 -14.42 5.36
C LEU A 66 4.91 -13.69 5.49
N ILE A 67 4.13 -14.07 6.49
CA ILE A 67 2.81 -13.50 6.80
C ILE A 67 2.87 -12.85 8.18
N LEU A 68 2.26 -11.68 8.32
CA LEU A 68 1.86 -11.12 9.60
C LEU A 68 0.34 -10.90 9.60
N SER A 69 -0.35 -11.64 10.46
CA SER A 69 -1.81 -11.60 10.64
C SER A 69 -2.15 -11.42 12.12
N ASP A 70 -3.25 -10.74 12.43
CA ASP A 70 -3.73 -10.57 13.81
C ASP A 70 -4.05 -11.90 14.50
N ASN A 71 -4.50 -12.91 13.74
CA ASN A 71 -4.91 -14.21 14.30
C ASN A 71 -3.72 -15.15 14.51
N VAL A 72 -2.76 -15.12 13.58
CA VAL A 72 -1.69 -16.11 13.48
C VAL A 72 -0.36 -15.55 13.99
N GLY A 73 -0.19 -14.23 14.00
CA GLY A 73 1.10 -13.60 14.27
C GLY A 73 2.02 -13.64 13.06
N MET A 74 3.33 -13.56 13.31
CA MET A 74 4.35 -13.59 12.27
C MET A 74 4.75 -15.04 11.95
N SER A 75 4.46 -15.47 10.74
CA SER A 75 4.57 -16.87 10.34
C SER A 75 5.15 -17.03 8.96
N LEU A 76 5.80 -18.16 8.73
CA LEU A 76 6.19 -18.61 7.41
C LEU A 76 5.24 -19.71 6.93
N THR A 77 4.87 -19.70 5.65
CA THR A 77 4.04 -20.74 5.03
C THR A 77 4.49 -21.02 3.60
N LEU A 78 4.16 -22.19 3.07
CA LEU A 78 4.41 -22.52 1.66
C LEU A 78 3.27 -22.01 0.79
N LEU A 79 3.59 -21.72 -0.47
CA LEU A 79 2.57 -21.49 -1.48
C LEU A 79 1.93 -22.78 -1.99
N ASP A 80 2.70 -23.87 -2.04
CA ASP A 80 2.25 -25.19 -2.49
C ASP A 80 2.05 -26.14 -1.29
N GLU A 81 1.03 -27.00 -1.36
CA GLU A 81 0.68 -27.97 -0.32
C GLU A 81 1.66 -29.17 -0.22
N ASN A 82 2.94 -28.98 -0.57
CA ASN A 82 3.93 -30.03 -0.50
C ASN A 82 4.48 -30.17 0.93
N LYS A 83 4.01 -31.20 1.65
CA LYS A 83 4.42 -31.51 3.03
C LYS A 83 5.93 -31.71 3.22
N SER A 84 6.67 -32.09 2.17
CA SER A 84 8.13 -32.25 2.28
C SER A 84 8.88 -30.93 2.45
N ASP A 85 8.29 -29.82 2.01
CA ASP A 85 8.89 -28.49 2.08
C ASP A 85 8.68 -27.81 3.45
N MET A 86 7.81 -28.38 4.31
CA MET A 86 7.63 -27.92 5.70
C MET A 86 8.88 -28.10 6.56
N ILE A 87 9.72 -29.09 6.26
CA ILE A 87 11.02 -29.27 6.93
C ILE A 87 11.93 -28.08 6.61
N ILE A 88 11.87 -27.59 5.38
CA ILE A 88 12.73 -26.50 4.90
C ILE A 88 12.27 -25.18 5.50
N LEU A 89 10.97 -24.96 5.62
CA LEU A 89 10.41 -23.84 6.38
C LEU A 89 10.89 -23.79 7.84
N ARG A 90 10.99 -24.95 8.51
CA ARG A 90 11.54 -25.00 9.87
C ARG A 90 13.02 -24.61 9.89
N GLN A 91 13.81 -25.09 8.93
CA GLN A 91 15.22 -24.70 8.81
C GLN A 91 15.37 -23.19 8.57
N ILE A 92 14.52 -22.61 7.71
CA ILE A 92 14.49 -21.16 7.49
C ILE A 92 14.14 -20.43 8.79
N ALA A 93 13.11 -20.88 9.52
CA ALA A 93 12.73 -20.30 10.81
C ALA A 93 13.88 -20.36 11.84
N ASP A 94 14.58 -21.49 11.94
CA ASP A 94 15.72 -21.67 12.83
C ASP A 94 16.86 -20.70 12.51
N GLU A 95 17.21 -20.51 11.23
CA GLU A 95 18.24 -19.55 10.82
C GLU A 95 17.82 -18.10 11.08
N ILE A 96 16.54 -17.75 10.84
CA ILE A 96 16.01 -16.42 11.18
C ILE A 96 16.20 -16.15 12.69
N LEU A 97 15.74 -17.06 13.56
CA LEU A 97 15.84 -16.89 15.01
C LEU A 97 17.31 -16.82 15.47
N LYS A 98 18.21 -17.58 14.85
CA LYS A 98 19.64 -17.50 15.12
C LYS A 98 20.22 -16.12 14.76
N ILE A 99 19.90 -15.59 13.58
CA ILE A 99 20.34 -14.25 13.15
C ILE A 99 19.76 -13.18 14.07
N ILE A 100 18.49 -13.28 14.48
CA ILE A 100 17.88 -12.37 15.47
C ILE A 100 18.65 -12.43 16.78
N LYS A 101 19.02 -13.60 17.30
CA LYS A 101 19.80 -13.74 18.54
C LYS A 101 21.19 -13.12 18.42
N GLU A 102 21.88 -13.36 17.31
CA GLU A 102 23.21 -12.79 17.04
C GLU A 102 23.13 -11.25 16.94
N ARG A 103 22.09 -10.73 16.29
CA ARG A 103 21.86 -9.31 16.14
C ARG A 103 21.34 -8.67 17.40
N SER A 104 20.44 -9.28 18.17
CA SER A 104 19.81 -8.68 19.37
C SER A 104 20.76 -8.46 20.55
N GLY A 105 22.02 -8.92 20.46
CA GLY A 105 23.14 -8.48 21.31
C GLY A 105 23.80 -7.17 20.86
N ARG A 106 23.60 -6.74 19.60
CA ARG A 106 24.21 -5.56 18.94
C ARG A 106 23.21 -4.59 18.32
N TYR A 107 21.95 -4.99 18.19
CA TYR A 107 20.91 -4.28 17.45
C TYR A 107 20.27 -3.25 18.36
N LYS A 108 20.74 -2.01 18.28
CA LYS A 108 19.87 -0.88 18.59
C LYS A 108 18.84 -0.84 17.47
N PRO A 109 17.53 -0.98 17.75
CA PRO A 109 16.52 -0.86 16.72
C PRO A 109 16.80 0.46 16.01
N VAL A 110 17.09 0.38 14.70
CA VAL A 110 17.12 1.59 13.89
C VAL A 110 15.70 2.11 14.00
N ARG A 111 15.50 3.14 14.83
CA ARG A 111 14.27 3.94 14.83
C ARG A 111 14.23 4.63 13.48
N ARG A 112 13.94 3.89 12.42
CA ARG A 112 13.40 4.47 11.21
C ARG A 112 12.11 5.12 11.68
N LYS A 113 12.03 6.45 11.52
CA LYS A 113 10.79 7.20 11.76
C LYS A 113 9.67 6.34 11.16
N PRO A 114 8.58 6.08 11.90
CA PRO A 114 7.49 5.26 11.38
C PRO A 114 7.23 5.72 9.96
N ILE A 115 7.25 4.80 9.00
CA ILE A 115 6.81 5.09 7.64
C ILE A 115 5.39 5.58 7.84
N ARG A 116 5.22 6.91 7.87
CA ARG A 116 3.92 7.54 7.94
C ARG A 116 3.27 7.10 6.66
N ARG A 117 2.48 6.04 6.72
CA ARG A 117 1.60 5.60 5.63
C ARG A 117 0.96 6.88 5.15
N ARG A 118 1.27 7.32 3.93
CA ARG A 118 0.47 8.35 3.30
C ARG A 118 -0.88 7.70 3.15
N LEU A 119 -1.81 8.05 4.03
CA LEU A 119 -3.22 7.72 3.85
C LEU A 119 -3.54 8.12 2.41
N VAL A 120 -3.78 7.15 1.56
CA VAL A 120 -4.13 7.36 0.15
C VAL A 120 -5.62 7.07 0.01
N ARG A 121 -6.29 7.90 -0.79
CA ARG A 121 -7.70 7.82 -1.14
C ARG A 121 -7.82 7.79 -2.65
N THR A 122 -8.92 7.28 -3.16
CA THR A 122 -9.17 7.20 -4.59
C THR A 122 -9.87 8.45 -5.10
N CYS A 123 -9.51 8.91 -6.30
CA CYS A 123 -10.23 9.95 -7.01
C CYS A 123 -11.69 9.55 -7.22
N THR A 124 -12.62 10.43 -6.90
CA THR A 124 -14.06 10.18 -7.08
C THR A 124 -14.48 10.07 -8.55
N LYS A 125 -13.68 10.62 -9.48
CA LYS A 125 -14.01 10.68 -10.91
C LYS A 125 -13.31 9.62 -11.76
N CYS A 126 -12.04 9.31 -11.50
CA CYS A 126 -11.25 8.39 -12.32
C CYS A 126 -10.61 7.22 -11.56
N GLY A 127 -10.82 7.11 -10.24
CA GLY A 127 -10.29 6.02 -9.42
C GLY A 127 -8.79 6.07 -9.12
N SER A 128 -8.03 7.03 -9.69
CA SER A 128 -6.59 7.16 -9.45
C SER A 128 -6.26 7.37 -7.98
N THR A 129 -5.13 6.82 -7.51
CA THR A 129 -4.67 6.99 -6.13
C THR A 129 -4.19 8.42 -5.85
N ILE A 130 -4.66 9.02 -4.76
CA ILE A 130 -4.32 10.37 -4.33
C ILE A 130 -4.00 10.39 -2.84
N SER A 131 -3.08 11.23 -2.38
CA SER A 131 -2.84 11.37 -0.94
C SER A 131 -4.06 12.00 -0.24
N LYS A 132 -4.32 11.63 1.02
CA LYS A 132 -5.43 12.14 1.84
C LYS A 132 -5.39 13.66 1.97
N ILE A 133 -4.20 14.24 2.09
CA ILE A 133 -3.98 15.68 2.12
C ILE A 133 -4.44 16.33 0.80
N LEU A 134 -4.16 15.69 -0.34
CA LEU A 134 -4.68 16.18 -1.62
C LEU A 134 -6.20 15.99 -1.68
N PHE A 135 -6.72 14.82 -1.34
CA PHE A 135 -8.15 14.48 -1.38
C PHE A 135 -9.00 15.49 -0.60
N GLU A 136 -8.57 15.90 0.59
CA GLU A 136 -9.27 16.90 1.39
C GLU A 136 -9.21 18.31 0.76
N LYS A 137 -8.08 18.67 0.13
CA LYS A 137 -7.92 19.96 -0.54
C LYS A 137 -8.71 20.07 -1.84
N THR A 138 -8.75 19.00 -2.62
CA THR A 138 -9.35 18.97 -3.97
C THR A 138 -10.76 18.38 -3.97
N LYS A 139 -11.40 18.28 -2.78
CA LYS A 139 -12.74 17.71 -2.59
C LYS A 139 -12.92 16.33 -3.24
N GLY A 140 -11.87 15.51 -3.22
CA GLY A 140 -11.88 14.15 -3.72
C GLY A 140 -11.44 13.95 -5.17
N LEU A 141 -11.03 15.00 -5.88
CA LEU A 141 -10.54 14.91 -7.26
C LEU A 141 -9.02 14.81 -7.33
N CYS A 142 -8.49 14.07 -8.31
CA CYS A 142 -7.07 14.13 -8.61
C CYS A 142 -6.74 15.44 -9.35
N LYS A 143 -5.46 15.82 -9.38
CA LYS A 143 -5.00 17.07 -10.02
C LYS A 143 -5.41 17.20 -11.48
N GLU A 144 -5.50 16.08 -12.21
CA GLU A 144 -5.90 16.09 -13.62
C GLU A 144 -7.39 16.37 -13.76
N CYS A 145 -8.22 15.65 -13.00
CA CYS A 145 -9.67 15.88 -12.96
C CYS A 145 -10.04 17.29 -12.50
N GLU A 146 -9.33 17.85 -11.52
CA GLU A 146 -9.51 19.24 -11.05
C GLU A 146 -9.19 20.25 -12.15
N LYS A 147 -8.11 20.03 -12.92
CA LYS A 147 -7.76 20.89 -14.07
C LYS A 147 -8.81 20.82 -15.17
N GLU A 148 -9.36 19.65 -15.44
CA GLU A 148 -10.42 19.49 -16.44
C GLU A 148 -11.71 20.22 -16.04
N GLU A 149 -12.12 20.10 -14.77
CA GLU A 149 -13.29 20.84 -14.28
C GLU A 149 -13.08 22.36 -14.35
N ALA A 150 -11.90 22.85 -13.97
CA ALA A 150 -11.57 24.27 -14.07
C ALA A 150 -11.59 24.76 -15.53
N LYS A 151 -11.16 23.93 -16.49
CA LYS A 151 -11.28 24.25 -17.93
C LYS A 151 -12.74 24.31 -18.38
N HIS A 152 -13.56 23.34 -17.98
CA HIS A 152 -14.99 23.32 -18.28
C HIS A 152 -15.72 24.53 -17.68
N GLU A 153 -15.39 24.94 -16.46
CA GLU A 153 -16.02 26.10 -15.83
C GLU A 153 -15.64 27.42 -16.52
N LYS A 154 -14.36 27.59 -16.91
CA LYS A 154 -13.91 28.73 -17.70
C LYS A 154 -14.62 28.80 -19.05
N PHE A 155 -14.79 27.65 -19.71
CA PHE A 155 -15.51 27.59 -20.98
C PHE A 155 -16.99 27.97 -20.82
N LYS A 156 -17.67 27.50 -19.77
CA LYS A 156 -19.05 27.90 -19.46
C LYS A 156 -19.19 29.41 -19.23
N LYS A 157 -18.27 30.03 -18.47
CA LYS A 157 -18.27 31.48 -18.26
C LYS A 157 -18.07 32.26 -19.56
N SER A 158 -17.19 31.78 -20.44
CA SER A 158 -16.96 32.40 -21.75
C SER A 158 -18.22 32.38 -22.62
N ILE A 159 -18.98 31.28 -22.62
CA ILE A 159 -20.23 31.17 -23.37
C ILE A 159 -21.27 32.16 -22.85
N ILE A 160 -21.45 32.24 -21.52
CA ILE A 160 -22.43 33.14 -20.91
C ILE A 160 -22.13 34.61 -21.26
N ILE A 161 -20.86 35.02 -21.17
CA ILE A 161 -20.45 36.40 -21.51
C ILE A 161 -20.67 36.69 -23.00
N GLY A 162 -20.31 35.74 -23.89
CA GLY A 162 -20.53 35.88 -25.33
C GLY A 162 -22.01 36.05 -25.69
N SER A 163 -22.88 35.23 -25.09
CA SER A 163 -24.33 35.34 -25.30
C SER A 163 -24.90 36.67 -24.78
N LEU A 164 -24.40 37.19 -23.66
CA LEU A 164 -24.86 38.46 -23.09
C LEU A 164 -24.50 39.65 -23.99
N LEU A 165 -23.28 39.65 -24.54
CA LEU A 165 -22.81 40.69 -25.48
C LEU A 165 -23.61 40.67 -26.78
N LEU A 166 -23.97 39.48 -27.29
CA LEU A 166 -24.81 39.34 -28.46
C LEU A 166 -26.19 39.97 -28.24
N ILE A 167 -26.80 39.72 -27.07
CA ILE A 167 -28.11 40.30 -26.73
C ILE A 167 -28.03 41.83 -26.67
N ILE A 168 -27.02 42.38 -26.00
CA ILE A 168 -26.81 43.84 -25.91
C ILE A 168 -26.65 44.45 -27.31
N PHE A 169 -25.88 43.79 -28.19
CA PHE A 169 -25.69 44.25 -29.56
C PHE A 169 -27.00 44.29 -30.35
N ILE A 170 -27.82 43.24 -30.26
CA ILE A 170 -29.13 43.17 -30.93
C ILE A 170 -30.04 44.30 -30.43
N VAL A 171 -30.10 44.55 -29.11
CA VAL A 171 -30.92 45.62 -28.54
C VAL A 171 -30.47 46.99 -29.03
N LEU A 172 -29.17 47.28 -29.03
CA LEU A 172 -28.64 48.54 -29.57
C LEU A 172 -28.98 48.73 -31.05
N LEU A 173 -28.85 47.67 -31.84
CA LEU A 173 -29.16 47.70 -33.26
C LEU A 173 -30.64 47.98 -33.52
N THR A 174 -31.54 47.38 -32.72
CA THR A 174 -32.98 47.67 -32.80
C THR A 174 -33.33 49.11 -32.42
N ILE A 175 -32.65 49.69 -31.44
CA ILE A 175 -32.84 51.10 -31.04
C ILE A 175 -32.41 52.03 -32.18
N ILE A 176 -31.23 51.80 -32.77
CA ILE A 176 -30.73 52.62 -33.89
C ILE A 176 -31.70 52.57 -35.08
N LEU A 177 -32.17 51.37 -35.44
CA LEU A 177 -33.13 51.21 -36.54
C LEU A 177 -34.47 51.91 -36.24
N TYR A 178 -34.93 51.88 -34.99
CA TYR A 178 -36.16 52.56 -34.58
C TYR A 178 -36.08 54.09 -34.77
N PHE A 179 -34.93 54.71 -34.50
CA PHE A 179 -34.74 56.16 -34.67
C PHE A 179 -34.48 56.61 -36.13
N GLN A 180 -34.28 55.68 -37.07
CA GLN A 180 -34.11 56.00 -38.50
C GLN A 180 -35.42 55.98 -39.29
N ILE A 181 -36.52 55.53 -38.68
CA ILE A 181 -37.88 55.53 -39.23
C ILE A 181 -38.61 56.79 -38.76
#